data_AF-H2CJD3-F1
#
_entry.id   AF-H2CJD3-F1
#
_cell.length_a   1.000
_cell.length_b   1.000
_cell.length_c   1.000
_cell.angle_alpha   90.00
_cell.angle_beta   90.00
_cell.angle_gamma   90.00
#
_symmetry.space_group_name_H-M   'P 1'
#
loop_
_entity.id
_entity.type
_entity.pdbx_description
1 polymer ?
#
loop_
_entity_poly.entity_id
_entity_poly.type
_entity_poly.pdbx_seq_one_letter_code
_entity_poly.pdbx_strand_id
1 'polypeptide(L)'
;MEPSDSRKGDYRWIRWQIPEYILETTLEMIAQPELFGPADTQRLFENEGKETMNIRLYRDPETGLPHIYGHNVNEDEVRDVLSSAIEDRAGHDGSRVALGKTSGGRFLRIIYVPDPEPDSLFVITAYDLGGKALQALRRRLRKKHGRR
;
A
#
# COMPACT_ATOMS: atom_id res chain seq x y z
N MET A 1 -1.55 42.43 15.61
CA MET A 1 -2.71 41.97 14.82
C MET A 1 -2.15 40.98 13.82
N GLU A 2 -2.26 39.71 14.15
CA GLU A 2 -1.73 38.54 13.43
C GLU A 2 -2.71 38.09 12.31
N PRO A 3 -2.32 37.24 11.36
CA PRO A 3 -2.09 37.65 9.97
C PRO A 3 -3.00 36.95 8.94
N SER A 4 -3.11 37.54 7.74
CA SER A 4 -3.85 36.95 6.59
C SER A 4 -2.93 36.15 5.67
N ASP A 5 -3.18 34.85 5.71
CA ASP A 5 -2.87 33.74 4.81
C ASP A 5 -2.55 34.08 3.33
N SER A 6 -1.42 33.55 2.84
CA SER A 6 -1.17 33.32 1.41
C SER A 6 0.05 32.40 1.21
N ARG A 7 -0.08 31.13 1.58
CA ARG A 7 0.90 30.09 1.18
C ARG A 7 0.58 29.55 -0.22
N LYS A 8 1.16 30.17 -1.25
CA LYS A 8 1.42 29.50 -2.54
C LYS A 8 2.72 28.69 -2.42
N GLY A 9 2.60 27.37 -2.27
CA GLY A 9 3.70 26.41 -2.33
C GLY A 9 3.71 25.70 -3.68
N ASP A 10 4.67 26.09 -4.53
CA ASP A 10 5.00 25.52 -5.82
C ASP A 10 5.73 24.17 -5.61
N TYR A 11 5.05 23.04 -5.79
CA TYR A 11 5.66 21.70 -5.67
C TYR A 11 6.38 21.30 -6.96
N ARG A 12 7.49 21.99 -7.25
CA ARG A 12 8.48 21.60 -8.28
C ARG A 12 9.76 21.07 -7.65
N TRP A 13 9.65 20.08 -6.77
CA TRP A 13 10.83 19.46 -6.15
C TRP A 13 10.59 17.97 -5.87
N ILE A 14 10.42 17.17 -6.92
CA ILE A 14 10.68 15.72 -6.84
C ILE A 14 11.46 15.33 -8.09
N ARG A 15 12.71 15.80 -8.14
CA ARG A 15 13.74 15.25 -9.02
C ARG A 15 14.44 14.15 -8.22
N TRP A 16 14.07 12.93 -8.53
CA TRP A 16 14.62 11.65 -8.11
C TRP A 16 16.09 11.70 -7.71
N GLN A 17 16.37 11.33 -6.47
CA GLN A 17 17.71 11.05 -5.97
C GLN A 17 17.79 9.54 -5.78
N ILE A 18 18.20 8.84 -6.84
CA ILE A 18 18.49 7.41 -6.82
C ILE A 18 19.88 7.24 -6.19
N PRO A 19 20.05 6.46 -5.11
CA PRO A 19 21.37 6.17 -4.54
C PRO A 19 22.23 5.33 -5.50
N GLU A 20 23.52 5.67 -5.63
CA GLU A 20 24.49 5.06 -6.57
C GLU A 20 24.83 3.58 -6.28
N TYR A 21 24.30 2.97 -5.22
CA TYR A 21 24.51 1.53 -4.93
C TYR A 21 23.71 0.60 -5.87
N ILE A 22 22.97 1.14 -6.84
CA ILE A 22 22.17 0.40 -7.84
C ILE A 22 22.97 0.01 -9.10
N LEU A 23 24.23 0.44 -9.24
CA LEU A 23 25.03 0.17 -10.45
C LEU A 23 25.95 -1.06 -10.38
N GLU A 24 25.99 -1.81 -9.29
CA GLU A 24 26.83 -3.03 -9.23
C GLU A 24 26.02 -4.34 -9.33
N THR A 25 24.74 -4.36 -8.95
CA THR A 25 23.91 -5.57 -9.04
C THR A 25 23.26 -5.76 -10.42
N THR A 26 23.20 -4.69 -11.24
CA THR A 26 22.53 -4.71 -12.56
C THR A 26 23.42 -5.16 -13.72
N LEU A 27 24.75 -5.26 -13.52
CA LEU A 27 25.67 -5.66 -14.59
C LEU A 27 25.94 -7.17 -14.67
N GLU A 28 25.82 -7.92 -13.56
CA GLU A 28 25.99 -9.39 -13.59
C GLU A 28 24.72 -10.14 -14.03
N MET A 29 23.53 -9.55 -13.85
CA MET A 29 22.25 -10.25 -14.13
C MET A 29 21.78 -10.17 -15.59
N ILE A 30 22.46 -9.40 -16.45
CA ILE A 30 22.19 -9.36 -17.91
C ILE A 30 22.78 -10.59 -18.65
N ALA A 31 23.59 -11.42 -17.97
CA ALA A 31 24.39 -12.47 -18.63
C ALA A 31 23.74 -13.87 -18.72
N GLN A 32 22.53 -14.12 -18.18
CA GLN A 32 21.94 -15.49 -18.19
C GLN A 32 20.42 -15.52 -18.48
N PRO A 33 19.97 -15.07 -19.66
CA PRO A 33 18.55 -15.07 -20.04
C PRO A 33 17.94 -16.47 -20.26
N GLU A 34 18.74 -17.53 -20.24
CA GLU A 34 18.32 -18.91 -20.56
C GLU A 34 17.66 -19.66 -19.39
N LEU A 35 17.73 -19.13 -18.15
CA LEU A 35 17.36 -19.88 -16.93
C LEU A 35 15.95 -19.59 -16.38
N PHE A 36 15.23 -18.58 -16.89
CA PHE A 36 13.93 -18.19 -16.35
C PHE A 36 12.92 -17.89 -17.48
N GLY A 37 11.73 -18.50 -17.40
CA GLY A 37 10.68 -18.31 -18.40
C GLY A 37 10.07 -16.90 -18.34
N PRO A 38 9.38 -16.44 -19.41
CA PRO A 38 8.85 -15.07 -19.51
C PRO A 38 7.75 -14.73 -18.47
N ALA A 39 7.23 -15.73 -17.74
CA ALA A 39 6.26 -15.53 -16.66
C ALA A 39 6.91 -15.28 -15.28
N ASP A 40 8.19 -15.62 -15.12
CA ASP A 40 8.91 -15.50 -13.84
C ASP A 40 9.50 -14.10 -13.66
N THR A 41 9.86 -13.43 -14.76
CA THR A 41 10.40 -12.06 -14.72
C THR A 41 9.36 -11.02 -14.30
N GLN A 42 8.10 -11.13 -14.74
CA GLN A 42 7.04 -10.21 -14.28
C GLN A 42 6.74 -10.32 -12.78
N ARG A 43 6.83 -11.53 -12.21
CA ARG A 43 6.62 -11.78 -10.78
C ARG A 43 7.71 -11.20 -9.88
N LEU A 44 8.93 -11.08 -10.39
CA LEU A 44 10.05 -10.54 -9.62
C LEU A 44 10.00 -9.00 -9.56
N PHE A 45 9.68 -8.33 -10.69
CA PHE A 45 9.51 -6.87 -10.72
C PHE A 45 8.28 -6.35 -9.94
N GLU A 46 7.22 -7.15 -9.83
CA GLU A 46 6.00 -6.75 -9.08
C GLU A 46 6.19 -6.86 -7.55
N ASN A 47 7.23 -7.56 -7.07
CA ASN A 47 7.49 -7.79 -5.65
C ASN A 47 8.54 -6.83 -5.03
N GLU A 48 9.39 -6.15 -5.80
CA GLU A 48 10.42 -5.25 -5.26
C GLU A 48 9.84 -4.03 -4.52
N GLY A 49 8.68 -3.52 -4.94
CA GLY A 49 7.95 -2.46 -4.20
C GLY A 49 7.12 -2.96 -3.01
N LYS A 50 6.99 -4.29 -2.86
CA LYS A 50 6.14 -4.93 -1.84
C LYS A 50 6.93 -5.32 -0.59
N GLU A 51 8.22 -5.63 -0.74
CA GLU A 51 9.11 -5.96 0.39
C GLU A 51 9.74 -4.74 1.08
N THR A 52 9.72 -3.57 0.44
CA THR A 52 10.32 -2.34 0.99
C THR A 52 9.42 -1.58 1.97
N MET A 53 8.10 -1.85 1.98
CA MET A 53 7.19 -1.23 2.93
C MET A 53 7.31 -1.84 4.33
N ASN A 54 7.78 -1.05 5.28
CA ASN A 54 7.86 -1.42 6.69
C ASN A 54 6.50 -1.20 7.39
N ILE A 55 5.78 -2.30 7.61
CA ILE A 55 4.45 -2.28 8.24
C ILE A 55 4.56 -2.60 9.72
N ARG A 56 4.17 -1.63 10.56
CA ARG A 56 4.03 -1.82 12.01
C ARG A 56 2.57 -2.07 12.33
N LEU A 57 2.27 -3.15 13.06
CA LEU A 57 0.91 -3.50 13.44
C LEU A 57 0.62 -3.10 14.89
N TYR A 58 -0.56 -2.53 15.11
CA TYR A 58 -1.08 -2.35 16.46
C TYR A 58 -1.22 -3.70 17.16
N ARG A 59 -0.60 -3.82 18.33
CA ARG A 59 -0.68 -5.00 19.19
C ARG A 59 -1.79 -4.82 20.20
N ASP A 60 -2.65 -5.82 20.30
CA ASP A 60 -3.69 -5.87 21.30
C ASP A 60 -3.06 -5.91 22.71
N PRO A 61 -3.44 -5.02 23.63
CA PRO A 61 -2.84 -4.95 24.96
C PRO A 61 -3.14 -6.20 25.81
N GLU A 62 -4.22 -6.93 25.54
CA GLU A 62 -4.62 -8.11 26.32
C GLU A 62 -3.84 -9.36 25.88
N THR A 63 -3.57 -9.48 24.58
CA THR A 63 -2.95 -10.70 24.01
C THR A 63 -1.50 -10.50 23.56
N GLY A 64 -1.07 -9.25 23.36
CA GLY A 64 0.22 -8.91 22.76
C GLY A 64 0.34 -9.23 21.26
N LEU A 65 -0.71 -9.79 20.66
CA LEU A 65 -0.76 -10.18 19.25
C LEU A 65 -1.25 -9.01 18.38
N PRO A 66 -0.88 -8.97 17.09
CA PRO A 66 -1.46 -8.02 16.16
C PRO A 66 -2.99 -8.06 16.14
N HIS A 67 -3.61 -6.90 16.30
CA HIS A 67 -5.06 -6.77 16.40
C HIS A 67 -5.80 -7.27 15.13
N ILE A 68 -5.14 -7.25 13.98
CA ILE A 68 -5.68 -7.77 12.70
C ILE A 68 -6.02 -9.26 12.74
N TYR A 69 -5.36 -10.05 13.59
CA TYR A 69 -5.63 -11.50 13.68
C TYR A 69 -7.03 -11.77 14.25
N GLY A 70 -7.54 -10.89 15.12
CA GLY A 70 -8.92 -10.93 15.61
C GLY A 70 -9.97 -10.74 14.51
N HIS A 71 -9.55 -10.23 13.34
CA HIS A 71 -10.39 -10.08 12.14
C HIS A 71 -10.14 -11.15 11.08
N ASN A 72 -9.37 -12.20 11.39
CA ASN A 72 -8.97 -13.23 10.43
C ASN A 72 -8.26 -12.65 9.20
N VAL A 73 -7.44 -11.62 9.43
CA VAL A 73 -6.59 -10.97 8.43
C VAL A 73 -5.14 -11.19 8.82
N ASN A 74 -4.30 -11.60 7.86
CA ASN A 74 -2.87 -11.73 8.07
C ASN A 74 -2.09 -10.53 7.51
N GLU A 75 -0.80 -10.47 7.79
CA GLU A 75 0.08 -9.38 7.36
C GLU A 75 0.26 -9.29 5.84
N ASP A 76 0.33 -10.43 5.15
CA ASP A 76 0.55 -10.45 3.70
C ASP A 76 -0.64 -9.89 2.94
N GLU A 77 -1.85 -10.14 3.45
CA GLU A 77 -3.06 -9.55 2.91
C GLU A 77 -3.13 -8.04 3.15
N VAL A 78 -2.57 -7.57 4.28
CA VAL A 78 -2.41 -6.13 4.53
C VAL A 78 -1.43 -5.53 3.53
N ARG A 79 -0.28 -6.20 3.29
CA ARG A 79 0.71 -5.78 2.27
C ARG A 79 0.10 -5.74 0.87
N ASP A 80 -0.62 -6.79 0.47
CA ASP A 80 -1.31 -6.90 -0.83
C ASP A 80 -2.19 -5.67 -1.09
N VAL A 81 -2.97 -5.29 -0.09
CA VAL A 81 -3.96 -4.21 -0.21
C VAL A 81 -3.29 -2.85 -0.18
N LEU A 82 -2.24 -2.66 0.61
CA LEU A 82 -1.53 -1.37 0.69
C LEU A 82 -0.67 -1.12 -0.55
N SER A 83 -0.06 -2.16 -1.14
CA SER A 83 0.72 -2.02 -2.38
C SER A 83 -0.15 -1.71 -3.60
N SER A 84 -1.41 -2.18 -3.61
CA SER A 84 -2.31 -2.08 -4.75
C SER A 84 -3.70 -1.53 -4.37
N ALA A 85 -3.73 -0.53 -3.50
CA ALA A 85 -4.98 0.04 -3.00
C ALA A 85 -5.89 0.55 -4.13
N ILE A 86 -7.12 0.06 -4.15
CA ILE A 86 -8.14 0.46 -5.14
C ILE A 86 -8.66 1.87 -4.81
N GLU A 87 -8.90 2.13 -3.53
CA GLU A 87 -9.24 3.45 -3.02
C GLU A 87 -8.38 3.70 -1.79
N ASP A 88 -7.73 4.86 -1.72
CA ASP A 88 -7.07 5.35 -0.51
C ASP A 88 -7.55 6.77 -0.24
N ARG A 89 -8.02 7.01 0.98
CA ARG A 89 -8.69 8.25 1.38
C ARG A 89 -8.21 8.70 2.74
N ALA A 90 -8.15 10.01 2.94
CA ALA A 90 -7.97 10.58 4.26
C ALA A 90 -9.12 10.18 5.19
N GLY A 91 -8.76 9.71 6.38
CA GLY A 91 -9.64 9.50 7.51
C GLY A 91 -9.62 10.69 8.47
N HIS A 92 -9.89 10.42 9.74
CA HIS A 92 -9.86 11.37 10.84
C HIS A 92 -8.52 11.28 11.58
N ASP A 93 -8.07 12.37 12.22
CA ASP A 93 -6.84 12.43 13.02
C ASP A 93 -5.58 11.94 12.31
N GLY A 94 -5.43 12.31 11.03
CA GLY A 94 -4.26 11.93 10.23
C GLY A 94 -4.26 10.45 9.78
N SER A 95 -5.29 9.67 10.12
CA SER A 95 -5.46 8.33 9.58
C SER A 95 -5.81 8.33 8.10
N ARG A 96 -5.58 7.19 7.46
CA ARG A 96 -5.95 6.87 6.09
C ARG A 96 -6.73 5.58 6.05
N VAL A 97 -7.59 5.47 5.04
CA VAL A 97 -8.43 4.30 4.82
C VAL A 97 -8.18 3.79 3.42
N ALA A 98 -7.48 2.66 3.34
CA ALA A 98 -7.26 1.91 2.11
C ALA A 98 -8.33 0.83 1.95
N LEU A 99 -8.83 0.68 0.72
CA LEU A 99 -9.65 -0.45 0.28
C LEU A 99 -8.91 -1.14 -0.85
N GLY A 100 -8.81 -2.46 -0.78
CA GLY A 100 -8.17 -3.23 -1.85
C GLY A 100 -8.57 -4.68 -1.86
N LYS A 101 -8.06 -5.39 -2.85
CA LYS A 101 -8.28 -6.82 -3.03
C LYS A 101 -6.99 -7.55 -2.66
N THR A 102 -7.10 -8.63 -1.89
CA THR A 102 -5.96 -9.51 -1.60
C THR A 102 -5.70 -10.46 -2.76
N SER A 103 -4.52 -11.07 -2.79
CA SER A 103 -4.18 -12.16 -3.73
C SER A 103 -5.19 -13.31 -3.67
N GLY A 104 -5.68 -13.65 -2.47
CA GLY A 104 -6.74 -14.65 -2.24
C GLY A 104 -8.15 -14.22 -2.68
N GLY A 105 -8.30 -12.99 -3.17
CA GLY A 105 -9.55 -12.50 -3.74
C GLY A 105 -10.53 -11.87 -2.76
N ARG A 106 -10.18 -11.81 -1.47
CA ARG A 106 -10.92 -11.06 -0.46
C ARG A 106 -10.77 -9.57 -0.70
N PHE A 107 -11.73 -8.79 -0.23
CA PHE A 107 -11.61 -7.34 -0.22
C PHE A 107 -11.47 -6.89 1.21
N LEU A 108 -10.44 -6.11 1.51
CA LEU A 108 -10.21 -5.60 2.86
C LEU A 108 -10.41 -4.09 2.90
N ARG A 109 -10.76 -3.63 4.11
CA ARG A 109 -10.58 -2.25 4.53
C ARG A 109 -9.48 -2.20 5.57
N ILE A 110 -8.52 -1.31 5.34
CA ILE A 110 -7.36 -1.10 6.21
C ILE A 110 -7.39 0.34 6.68
N ILE A 111 -7.23 0.53 7.99
CA ILE A 111 -7.08 1.83 8.62
C ILE A 111 -5.64 1.91 9.15
N TYR A 112 -4.91 2.92 8.68
CA TYR A 112 -3.50 3.09 8.99
C TYR A 112 -3.14 4.56 9.15
N VAL A 113 -1.99 4.84 9.75
CA VAL A 113 -1.38 6.16 9.84
C VAL A 113 -0.04 6.09 9.11
N PRO A 114 0.23 6.97 8.13
CA PRO A 114 1.55 7.03 7.51
C PRO A 114 2.58 7.52 8.53
N ASP A 115 3.74 6.89 8.58
CA ASP A 115 4.83 7.35 9.44
C ASP A 115 5.62 8.48 8.77
N PRO A 116 6.32 9.33 9.55
CA PRO A 116 7.22 10.35 9.00
C PRO A 116 8.43 9.73 8.28
N GLU A 117 8.79 8.50 8.63
CA GLU A 117 9.86 7.74 8.00
C GLU A 117 9.39 7.21 6.63
N PRO A 118 10.20 7.35 5.56
CA PRO A 118 9.86 6.83 4.25
C PRO A 118 9.53 5.33 4.31
N ASP A 119 8.53 4.94 3.53
CA ASP A 119 8.11 3.54 3.38
C ASP A 119 7.67 2.84 4.68
N SER A 120 7.47 3.58 5.77
CA SER A 120 6.91 3.05 7.01
C SER A 120 5.47 3.49 7.24
N LEU A 121 4.65 2.57 7.77
CA LEU A 121 3.26 2.84 8.08
C LEU A 121 2.79 2.02 9.28
N PHE A 122 1.90 2.62 10.07
CA PHE A 122 1.33 2.03 11.25
C PHE A 122 -0.13 1.61 11.00
N VAL A 123 -0.37 0.30 10.94
CA VAL A 123 -1.71 -0.25 10.72
C VAL A 123 -2.42 -0.42 12.07
N ILE A 124 -3.54 0.28 12.20
CA ILE A 124 -4.40 0.24 13.38
C ILE A 124 -5.30 -1.00 13.32
N THR A 125 -5.97 -1.21 12.18
CA THR A 125 -6.88 -2.35 12.00
C THR A 125 -7.07 -2.69 10.52
N ALA A 126 -7.45 -3.93 10.25
CA ALA A 126 -7.84 -4.43 8.95
C ALA A 126 -8.97 -5.45 9.10
N TYR A 127 -9.97 -5.40 8.21
CA TYR A 127 -11.10 -6.34 8.24
C TYR A 127 -11.72 -6.54 6.86
N ASP A 128 -12.45 -7.65 6.71
CA ASP A 128 -13.17 -7.99 5.48
C ASP A 128 -14.23 -6.95 5.12
N LEU A 129 -14.15 -6.43 3.90
CA LEU A 129 -15.14 -5.54 3.31
C LEU A 129 -16.28 -6.39 2.74
N GLY A 130 -17.30 -6.65 3.57
CA GLY A 130 -18.48 -7.42 3.20
C GLY A 130 -19.71 -6.63 2.76
N GLY A 131 -20.73 -7.36 2.28
CA GLY A 131 -22.11 -6.88 2.13
C GLY A 131 -22.28 -5.59 1.31
N LYS A 132 -22.99 -4.62 1.88
CA LYS A 132 -23.33 -3.34 1.22
C LYS A 132 -22.09 -2.52 0.86
N ALA A 133 -21.04 -2.57 1.69
CA ALA A 133 -19.82 -1.80 1.47
C ALA A 133 -19.06 -2.28 0.22
N LEU A 134 -18.98 -3.60 0.03
CA LEU A 134 -18.39 -4.20 -1.17
C LEU A 134 -19.21 -3.91 -2.42
N GLN A 135 -20.54 -3.99 -2.34
CA GLN A 135 -21.41 -3.63 -3.46
C GLN A 135 -21.23 -2.16 -3.86
N ALA A 136 -21.12 -1.27 -2.88
CA ALA A 136 -20.87 0.16 -3.13
C ALA A 136 -19.51 0.39 -3.81
N LEU A 137 -18.45 -0.31 -3.37
CA LEU A 137 -17.13 -0.26 -4.02
C LEU A 137 -17.22 -0.73 -5.48
N ARG A 138 -17.81 -1.91 -5.72
CA ARG A 138 -18.00 -2.46 -7.07
C ARG A 138 -18.77 -1.51 -7.99
N ARG A 139 -19.83 -0.85 -7.48
CA ARG A 139 -20.59 0.15 -8.24
C ARG A 139 -19.72 1.33 -8.67
N ARG A 140 -18.85 1.83 -7.78
CA ARG A 140 -17.93 2.94 -8.10
C ARG A 140 -16.90 2.54 -9.15
N LEU A 141 -16.35 1.33 -9.06
CA LEU A 141 -15.37 0.82 -10.03
C LEU A 141 -15.94 0.71 -11.44
N ARG A 142 -17.19 0.25 -11.58
CA ARG A 142 -17.88 0.17 -12.88
C ARG A 142 -18.07 1.56 -13.51
N LYS A 143 -18.41 2.58 -12.72
CA LYS A 143 -18.55 3.96 -13.21
C LYS A 143 -17.23 4.57 -13.68
N LYS A 144 -16.10 4.18 -13.08
CA LYS A 144 -14.76 4.62 -13.51
C LYS A 144 -14.36 4.00 -14.85
N HIS A 145 -14.77 2.75 -15.11
CA HIS A 145 -14.49 2.05 -16.36
C HIS A 145 -15.45 2.40 -17.52
N GLY A 146 -16.70 2.79 -17.22
CA GLY A 146 -17.71 3.16 -18.22
C GLY A 146 -17.63 4.60 -18.75
N ARG A 147 -16.53 5.33 -18.47
CA ARG A 147 -16.27 6.70 -18.94
C ARG A 147 -15.31 6.75 -20.14
N ARG A 148 -15.34 5.72 -20.98
CA ARG A 148 -14.60 5.64 -22.24
C ARG A 148 -15.54 5.92 -23.40
#